data_AF-A0A329UVD6-F1
#
_entry.id   AF-A0A329UVD6-F1
#
_cell.length_a   1.000
_cell.length_b   1.000
_cell.length_c   1.000
_cell.angle_alpha   90.00
_cell.angle_beta   90.00
_cell.angle_gamma   90.00
#
_symmetry.space_group_name_H-M   'P 1'
#
loop_
_entity.id
_entity.type
_entity.pdbx_description
1 polymer ?
#
loop_
_entity_poly.entity_id
_entity_poly.type
_entity_poly.pdbx_seq_one_letter_code
_entity_poly.pdbx_strand_id
1 'polypeptide(L)'
;MDRKKAIIMGDTVNIRLTAEDKIHLQQRMDETGKKATEVFKSAIYFTEIDADLVDEIISNIGNYASEKNWEGVKEEVHRYVLYRTQK
;
A
#
# COMPACT_ATOMS: atom_id res chain seq x y z
N MET A 1 13.83 19.46 16.03
CA MET A 1 12.96 19.94 14.93
C MET A 1 11.61 19.28 15.09
N ASP A 2 10.58 20.04 15.45
CA ASP A 2 9.20 19.56 15.49
C ASP A 2 8.68 19.32 14.08
N ARG A 3 8.41 18.06 13.74
CA ARG A 3 7.76 17.71 12.47
C ARG A 3 6.26 17.96 12.61
N LYS A 4 5.77 19.08 12.09
CA LYS A 4 4.32 19.30 11.91
C LYS A 4 3.79 18.26 10.91
N LYS A 5 2.91 17.37 11.36
CA LYS A 5 2.14 16.49 10.48
C LYS A 5 1.19 17.37 9.64
N ALA A 6 1.47 17.52 8.36
CA ALA A 6 0.52 18.08 7.41
C ALA A 6 -0.52 17.01 7.07
N ILE A 7 -1.79 17.26 7.40
CA ILE A 7 -2.91 16.43 6.93
C ILE A 7 -3.33 17.02 5.59
N ILE A 8 -2.93 16.37 4.49
CA ILE A 8 -3.47 16.69 3.17
C ILE A 8 -4.86 16.03 3.11
N MET A 9 -5.93 16.83 3.24
CA MET A 9 -7.28 16.36 2.91
C MET A 9 -7.33 16.18 1.39
N GLY A 10 -7.26 14.92 0.94
CA GLY A 10 -7.18 14.56 -0.47
C GLY A 10 -8.52 14.59 -1.20
N ASP A 11 -8.44 14.52 -2.54
CA ASP A 11 -9.59 14.50 -3.46
C ASP A 11 -10.50 13.29 -3.26
N THR A 12 -11.80 13.45 -3.54
CA THR A 12 -12.82 12.39 -3.42
C THR A 12 -12.94 11.59 -4.71
N VAL A 13 -12.85 10.26 -4.62
CA VAL A 13 -13.10 9.32 -5.73
C VAL A 13 -14.41 8.57 -5.49
N ASN A 14 -15.32 8.62 -6.46
CA ASN A 14 -16.60 7.89 -6.43
C ASN A 14 -16.50 6.60 -7.24
N ILE A 15 -16.77 5.45 -6.62
CA ILE A 15 -16.71 4.13 -7.25
C ILE A 15 -18.13 3.57 -7.37
N ARG A 16 -18.50 3.08 -8.56
CA ARG A 16 -19.75 2.33 -8.75
C ARG A 16 -19.48 0.84 -8.58
N LEU A 17 -20.33 0.18 -7.80
CA LEU A 17 -20.24 -1.25 -7.51
C LEU A 17 -21.46 -1.97 -8.09
N THR A 18 -21.23 -3.16 -8.63
CA THR A 18 -22.32 -4.08 -8.97
C THR A 18 -22.99 -4.61 -7.69
N ALA A 19 -24.11 -5.31 -7.82
CA ALA A 19 -24.76 -5.94 -6.66
C ALA A 19 -23.87 -7.01 -6.02
N GLU A 20 -23.16 -7.77 -6.85
CA GLU A 20 -22.21 -8.80 -6.41
C GLU A 20 -21.01 -8.20 -5.66
N ASP A 21 -20.43 -7.11 -6.16
CA ASP A 21 -19.32 -6.42 -5.49
C ASP A 21 -19.71 -5.93 -4.09
N LYS A 22 -20.97 -5.51 -3.91
CA LYS A 22 -21.48 -5.07 -2.61
C LYS A 22 -21.57 -6.22 -1.61
N ILE A 23 -21.97 -7.41 -2.06
CA ILE A 23 -22.02 -8.61 -1.22
C ILE A 23 -20.62 -8.99 -0.77
N HIS A 24 -19.67 -9.05 -1.70
CA HIS A 24 -18.26 -9.35 -1.39
C HIS A 24 -17.64 -8.31 -0.46
N LEU A 25 -17.90 -7.01 -0.69
CA LEU A 25 -17.45 -5.95 0.20
C LEU A 25 -17.99 -6.15 1.62
N GLN A 26 -19.28 -6.47 1.77
CA GLN A 26 -19.89 -6.69 3.07
C GLN A 26 -19.27 -7.88 3.79
N GLN A 27 -19.07 -9.00 3.10
CA GLN A 27 -18.38 -10.17 3.67
C GLN A 27 -17.00 -9.80 4.22
N ARG A 28 -16.20 -9.04 3.46
CA ARG A 28 -14.87 -8.59 3.92
C ARG A 28 -14.94 -7.63 5.10
N MET A 29 -15.95 -6.78 5.17
CA MET A 29 -16.18 -5.91 6.32
C MET A 29 -16.51 -6.74 7.57
N ASP A 30 -17.34 -7.77 7.44
CA ASP A 30 -17.74 -8.64 8.54
C ASP A 30 -16.55 -9.50 9.03
N GLU A 31 -15.76 -10.07 8.11
CA GLU A 31 -14.56 -10.86 8.43
C GLU A 31 -13.48 -10.04 9.16
N THR A 32 -13.28 -8.79 8.73
CA THR A 32 -12.16 -7.96 9.21
C THR A 32 -12.55 -6.98 10.30
N GLY A 33 -13.85 -6.72 10.50
CA GLY A 33 -14.37 -5.67 11.36
C GLY A 33 -14.05 -4.24 10.87
N LYS A 34 -13.59 -4.07 9.62
CA LYS A 34 -13.15 -2.78 9.06
C LYS A 34 -14.26 -2.09 8.26
N LYS A 35 -14.15 -0.76 8.10
CA LYS A 35 -15.07 0.01 7.24
C LYS A 35 -14.75 -0.19 5.77
N ALA A 36 -15.75 -0.01 4.90
CA ALA A 36 -15.60 -0.12 3.44
C ALA A 36 -14.40 0.67 2.88
N THR A 37 -14.18 1.91 3.35
CA THR A 37 -13.04 2.74 2.92
C THR A 37 -11.68 2.13 3.25
N GLU A 38 -11.57 1.44 4.38
CA GLU A 38 -10.34 0.77 4.81
C GLU A 38 -10.15 -0.55 4.05
N VAL A 39 -11.25 -1.26 3.77
CA VAL A 39 -11.24 -2.43 2.88
C VAL A 39 -10.79 -2.03 1.47
N PHE A 40 -11.33 -0.94 0.91
CA PHE A 40 -10.93 -0.44 -0.42
C PHE A 40 -9.50 0.09 -0.44
N LYS A 41 -9.07 0.85 0.56
CA LYS A 41 -7.66 1.26 0.67
C LYS A 41 -6.77 0.03 0.71
N SER A 42 -7.10 -0.95 1.55
CA SER A 42 -6.33 -2.19 1.62
C SER A 42 -6.34 -2.91 0.27
N ALA A 43 -7.49 -3.06 -0.41
CA ALA A 43 -7.55 -3.71 -1.72
C ALA A 43 -6.74 -2.97 -2.80
N ILE A 44 -6.71 -1.63 -2.77
CA ILE A 44 -5.91 -0.81 -3.69
C ILE A 44 -4.41 -0.92 -3.36
N TYR A 45 -4.05 -1.04 -2.08
CA TYR A 45 -2.66 -1.20 -1.63
C TYR A 45 -2.17 -2.67 -1.67
N PHE A 46 -3.06 -3.68 -1.70
CA PHE A 46 -2.75 -5.11 -1.48
C PHE A 46 -3.33 -6.07 -2.54
N THR A 47 -3.24 -5.74 -3.83
CA THR A 47 -3.34 -6.81 -4.85
C THR A 47 -2.07 -7.66 -4.81
N GLU A 48 -2.12 -8.75 -4.01
CA GLU A 48 -1.19 -9.89 -3.92
C GLU A 48 0.29 -9.58 -3.68
N ILE A 49 0.58 -8.77 -2.66
CA ILE A 49 1.95 -8.48 -2.27
C ILE A 49 2.22 -9.07 -0.88
N ASP A 50 3.31 -9.83 -0.78
CA ASP A 50 3.88 -10.30 0.48
C ASP A 50 4.19 -9.08 1.35
N ALA A 51 3.42 -8.91 2.42
CA ALA A 51 3.49 -7.73 3.29
C ALA A 51 4.85 -7.65 4.01
N ASP A 52 5.43 -8.79 4.36
CA ASP A 52 6.73 -8.84 5.03
C ASP A 52 7.85 -8.41 4.08
N LEU A 53 7.78 -8.84 2.80
CA LEU A 53 8.72 -8.41 1.76
C LEU A 53 8.60 -6.91 1.48
N VAL A 54 7.40 -6.33 1.50
CA VAL A 54 7.20 -4.89 1.29
C VAL A 54 7.73 -4.08 2.45
N ASP A 55 7.43 -4.49 3.68
CA ASP A 55 7.93 -3.81 4.87
C ASP A 55 9.47 -3.85 4.91
N GLU A 56 10.08 -4.96 4.48
CA GLU A 56 11.53 -5.08 4.30
C GLU A 56 12.07 -4.11 3.24
N ILE A 57 11.46 -4.07 2.04
CA ILE A 57 11.87 -3.16 0.95
C ILE A 57 11.77 -1.69 1.40
N ILE A 58 10.67 -1.30 2.05
CA ILE A 58 10.46 0.06 2.54
C ILE A 58 11.49 0.42 3.61
N SER A 59 11.76 -0.50 4.54
CA SER A 59 12.79 -0.32 5.58
C SER A 59 14.17 -0.08 4.96
N ASN A 60 14.57 -0.90 3.99
CA ASN A 60 15.88 -0.78 3.33
C ASN A 60 16.01 0.50 2.51
N ILE A 61 14.97 0.90 1.78
CA ILE A 61 14.95 2.19 1.06
C ILE A 61 15.13 3.35 2.04
N GLY A 62 14.45 3.32 3.19
CA GLY A 62 14.58 4.33 4.23
C GLY A 62 16.02 4.43 4.79
N ASN A 63 16.64 3.28 5.06
CA ASN A 63 18.02 3.21 5.54
C ASN A 63 19.01 3.76 4.50
N TYR A 64 18.94 3.28 3.25
CA TYR A 64 19.84 3.73 2.18
C TYR A 64 19.67 5.22 1.84
N ALA A 65 18.44 5.73 1.85
CA ALA A 65 18.20 7.15 1.65
C ALA A 65 18.81 8.00 2.78
N SER A 66 18.77 7.52 4.03
CA SER A 66 19.38 8.22 5.17
C SER A 66 20.91 8.32 5.07
N GLU A 67 21.54 7.33 4.44
CA GLU A 67 22.98 7.26 4.18
C GLU A 67 23.38 7.94 2.86
N LYS A 68 22.42 8.51 2.11
CA LYS A 68 22.62 9.02 0.75
C LYS A 68 23.15 7.97 -0.23
N ASN A 69 22.91 6.69 0.05
CA ASN A 69 23.23 5.57 -0.82
C ASN A 69 22.15 5.42 -1.89
N TRP A 70 22.24 6.24 -2.94
CA TRP A 70 21.27 6.22 -4.03
C TRP A 70 21.32 4.95 -4.88
N GLU A 71 22.44 4.23 -4.87
CA GLU A 71 22.55 2.96 -5.58
C GLU A 71 21.77 1.86 -4.87
N GLY A 72 21.90 1.76 -3.54
CA GLY A 72 21.08 0.86 -2.73
C GLY A 72 19.58 1.16 -2.85
N VAL A 73 19.18 2.43 -2.90
CA VAL A 73 17.76 2.80 -3.16
C VAL A 73 17.29 2.27 -4.52
N LYS A 74 18.09 2.41 -5.59
CA LYS A 74 17.73 1.91 -6.91
C LYS A 74 17.62 0.38 -6.93
N GLU A 75 18.54 -0.32 -6.29
CA GLU A 75 18.52 -1.79 -6.18
C GLU A 75 17.24 -2.29 -5.51
N GLU A 76 16.81 -1.64 -4.44
CA GLU A 76 15.59 -2.03 -3.72
C GLU A 76 14.31 -1.71 -4.46
N VAL A 77 14.28 -0.57 -5.16
CA VAL A 77 13.18 -0.27 -6.10
C VAL A 77 13.15 -1.29 -7.24
N HIS A 78 14.32 -1.70 -7.76
CA HIS A 78 14.40 -2.70 -8.82
C HIS A 78 13.92 -4.07 -8.36
N ARG A 79 14.27 -4.49 -7.13
CA ARG A 79 13.77 -5.72 -6.49
C ARG A 79 12.24 -5.72 -6.37
N TYR A 80 11.65 -4.60 -5.96
CA TYR A 80 10.20 -4.44 -5.92
C TYR A 80 9.56 -4.57 -7.31
N VAL A 81 10.15 -3.91 -8.33
CA VAL A 81 9.66 -4.01 -9.71
C VAL A 81 9.75 -5.44 -10.24
N LEU A 82 10.88 -6.13 -10.01
CA LEU A 82 11.08 -7.52 -10.44
C LEU A 82 10.06 -8.48 -9.80
N TYR A 83 9.83 -8.36 -8.49
CA TYR A 83 8.79 -9.12 -7.78
C TYR A 83 7.41 -8.96 -8.43
N ARG A 84 7.08 -7.75 -8.91
CA ARG A 84 5.80 -7.45 -9.56
C ARG A 84 5.70 -7.96 -10.99
N THR A 85 6.82 -8.08 -11.71
CA THR A 85 6.84 -8.48 -13.13
C THR A 85 7.01 -9.97 -13.37
N GLN A 86 7.27 -10.77 -12.32
CA GLN A 86 7.43 -12.23 -12.42
C GLN A 86 6.13 -13.03 -12.21
N LYS A 87 4.99 -12.36 -12.04
CA LYS A 87 3.65 -12.97 -12.00
C LYS A 87 2.95 -12.92 -13.35
#